data_AF-A0A968VM90-F1
#
_entry.id   AF-A0A968VM90-F1
#
_cell.length_a   1.000
_cell.length_b   1.000
_cell.length_c   1.000
_cell.angle_alpha   90.00
_cell.angle_beta   90.00
_cell.angle_gamma   90.00
#
_symmetry.space_group_name_H-M   'P 1'
#
loop_
_entity.id
_entity.type
_entity.pdbx_description
1 polymer ?
#
loop_
_entity_poly.entity_id
_entity_poly.type
_entity_poly.pdbx_seq_one_letter_code
_entity_poly.pdbx_strand_id
1 'polypeptide(L)'
;MGKLFGNQEKVIDKLFGKIEIEVFHKSISTMINLFVQNGFVITACLEPQPTNNSQNIYPDFYDVYSKIPLFIIFKLKKIDINK
;
A
#
# COMPACT_ATOMS: atom_id res chain seq x y z
N MET A 1 0.24 1.06 27.28
CA MET A 1 1.23 1.72 26.39
C MET A 1 1.80 0.67 25.45
N GLY A 2 1.19 0.47 24.29
CA GLY A 2 1.69 -0.48 23.28
C GLY A 2 2.79 0.16 22.46
N LYS A 3 3.99 -0.40 22.50
CA LYS A 3 5.11 -0.06 21.61
C LYS A 3 4.61 -0.17 20.15
N LEU A 4 4.57 0.95 19.43
CA LEU A 4 4.30 0.95 17.99
C LEU A 4 5.46 0.24 17.30
N PHE A 5 5.17 -0.93 16.74
CA PHE A 5 6.15 -1.78 16.05
C PHE A 5 6.59 -1.15 14.72
N GLY A 6 7.90 -1.03 14.56
CA GLY A 6 8.60 -0.69 13.31
C GLY A 6 9.18 0.72 13.33
N ASN A 7 10.52 0.82 13.39
CA ASN A 7 11.23 2.05 13.04
C ASN A 7 10.68 2.53 11.70
N GLN A 8 10.15 3.75 11.67
CA GLN A 8 9.73 4.41 10.44
C GLN A 8 11.00 4.89 9.74
N GLU A 9 11.75 3.97 9.13
CA GLU A 9 12.92 4.33 8.37
C GLU A 9 12.44 5.10 7.13
N LYS A 10 12.76 6.40 7.14
CA LYS A 10 12.58 7.29 6.00
C LYS A 10 13.57 6.84 4.94
N VAL A 11 13.05 6.48 3.78
CA VAL A 11 13.86 6.12 2.61
C VAL A 11 13.67 7.20 1.55
N ILE A 12 14.76 7.69 0.98
CA ILE A 12 14.73 8.50 -0.23
C ILE A 12 14.71 7.51 -1.39
N ASP A 13 13.64 7.54 -2.18
CA ASP A 13 13.44 6.66 -3.33
C ASP A 13 13.25 7.49 -4.60
N LYS A 14 13.46 6.87 -5.77
CA LYS A 14 13.22 7.48 -7.08
C LYS A 14 12.04 6.81 -7.75
N LEU A 15 10.87 7.43 -7.64
CA LEU A 15 9.68 6.99 -8.34
C LEU A 15 9.90 7.11 -9.86
N PHE A 16 9.73 5.99 -10.56
CA PHE A 16 10.00 5.85 -12.00
C PHE A 16 11.40 6.32 -12.43
N GLY A 17 12.38 6.28 -11.52
CA GLY A 17 13.76 6.71 -11.78
C GLY A 17 13.95 8.22 -11.98
N LYS A 18 12.88 9.02 -11.84
CA LYS A 18 12.89 10.46 -12.19
C LYS A 18 12.51 11.37 -11.04
N ILE A 19 11.61 10.93 -10.16
CA ILE A 19 11.03 11.77 -9.12
C ILE A 19 11.57 11.30 -7.78
N GLU A 20 12.38 12.14 -7.14
CA GLU A 20 12.84 11.88 -5.78
C GLU A 20 11.67 12.05 -4.80
N ILE A 21 11.39 11.01 -4.03
CA ILE A 21 10.30 10.99 -3.07
C ILE A 21 10.80 10.46 -1.72
N GLU A 22 10.20 10.97 -0.66
CA GLU A 22 10.40 10.44 0.68
C GLU A 22 9.30 9.40 0.96
N VAL A 23 9.71 8.16 1.22
CA VAL A 23 8.78 7.07 1.53
C VAL A 23 8.96 6.58 2.95
N PHE A 24 7.84 6.24 3.59
CA PHE A 24 7.78 5.67 4.92
C PHE A 24 7.23 4.26 4.81
N HIS A 25 8.10 3.27 4.94
CA HIS A 25 7.68 1.88 4.88
C HIS A 25 6.76 1.54 6.07
N LYS A 26 5.66 0.84 5.77
CA LYS A 26 4.78 0.22 6.78
C LYS A 26 4.43 -1.19 6.35
N SER A 27 4.53 -2.14 7.27
CA SER A 27 4.01 -3.49 7.03
C SER A 27 2.49 -3.46 6.87
N ILE A 28 1.95 -4.41 6.10
CA ILE A 28 0.50 -4.59 5.97
C ILE A 28 -0.16 -4.76 7.35
N SER A 29 0.45 -5.56 8.24
CA SER A 29 -0.04 -5.75 9.61
C SER A 29 -0.13 -4.44 10.38
N THR A 30 0.88 -3.57 10.28
CA THR A 30 0.87 -2.24 10.90
C THR A 30 -0.30 -1.39 10.40
N MET A 31 -0.54 -1.39 9.08
CA MET A 31 -1.67 -0.65 8.48
C MET A 31 -3.02 -1.21 8.92
N ILE A 32 -3.20 -2.53 8.87
CA ILE A 32 -4.43 -3.21 9.30
C ILE A 32 -4.74 -2.91 10.77
N ASN A 33 -3.74 -3.04 11.64
CA ASN A 33 -3.90 -2.73 13.07
C ASN A 33 -4.29 -1.27 13.29
N LEU A 34 -3.70 -0.34 12.54
CA LEU A 34 -4.08 1.07 12.60
C LEU A 34 -5.55 1.28 12.22
N PHE A 35 -6.04 0.64 11.15
CA PHE A 35 -7.43 0.77 10.74
C PHE A 35 -8.40 0.23 11.80
N VAL A 36 -8.14 -0.97 12.32
CA VAL A 36 -8.99 -1.62 13.33
C VAL A 36 -9.02 -0.82 14.63
N GLN A 37 -7.87 -0.35 15.12
CA GLN A 37 -7.78 0.48 16.32
C GLN A 37 -8.55 1.81 16.19
N ASN A 38 -8.76 2.29 14.96
CA ASN A 38 -9.50 3.51 14.67
C ASN A 38 -10.96 3.25 14.26
N GLY A 39 -11.49 2.05 14.53
CA GLY A 39 -12.89 1.72 14.31
C GLY A 39 -13.26 1.50 12.85
N PHE A 40 -12.32 1.07 12.02
CA PHE A 40 -12.58 0.70 10.64
C PHE A 40 -12.59 -0.83 10.46
N VAL A 41 -13.50 -1.30 9.59
CA VAL A 41 -13.45 -2.64 9.02
C VAL A 41 -12.96 -2.54 7.58
N ILE A 42 -12.08 -3.45 7.22
CA ILE A 42 -11.61 -3.63 5.86
C ILE A 42 -12.68 -4.41 5.10
N THR A 43 -13.27 -3.80 4.09
CA THR A 43 -14.30 -4.40 3.24
C THR A 43 -13.74 -4.97 1.93
N ALA A 44 -12.56 -4.48 1.51
CA ALA A 44 -11.79 -5.07 0.42
C ALA A 44 -10.31 -4.67 0.55
N CYS A 45 -9.44 -5.54 0.05
CA CYS A 45 -8.02 -5.29 -0.17
C CYS A 45 -7.74 -5.67 -1.63
N LEU A 46 -7.26 -4.71 -2.42
CA LEU A 46 -7.01 -4.90 -3.85
C LEU A 46 -5.53 -4.61 -4.12
N GLU A 47 -4.88 -5.51 -4.83
CA GLU A 47 -3.52 -5.35 -5.33
C GLU A 47 -3.61 -5.21 -6.86
N PRO A 48 -3.62 -3.97 -7.39
CA PRO A 48 -3.84 -3.74 -8.81
C PRO A 48 -2.73 -4.35 -9.65
N GLN A 49 -3.14 -5.07 -10.70
CA GLN A 49 -2.24 -5.58 -11.71
C GLN A 49 -2.12 -4.57 -12.86
N PRO A 50 -0.96 -4.47 -13.53
CA PRO A 50 -0.83 -3.67 -14.73
C PRO A 50 -1.81 -4.18 -15.80
N THR A 51 -2.35 -3.27 -16.61
CA THR A 51 -3.27 -3.66 -17.68
C THR A 51 -2.53 -4.41 -18.79
N ASN A 52 -3.22 -5.27 -19.54
CA ASN A 52 -2.62 -5.96 -20.70
C ASN A 52 -2.03 -4.97 -21.72
N ASN A 53 -2.60 -3.77 -21.84
CA ASN A 53 -2.05 -2.74 -22.74
C ASN A 53 -0.67 -2.24 -22.28
N SER A 54 -0.39 -2.28 -20.97
CA SER A 54 0.90 -1.91 -20.40
C SER A 54 2.02 -2.86 -20.86
N GLN A 55 1.70 -4.12 -21.20
CA GLN A 55 2.68 -5.07 -21.74
C GLN A 55 3.32 -4.57 -23.05
N ASN A 56 2.53 -3.90 -23.90
CA ASN A 56 3.01 -3.42 -25.19
C ASN A 56 3.74 -2.08 -25.09
N ILE A 57 3.31 -1.20 -24.18
CA ILE A 57 3.82 0.17 -24.06
C ILE A 57 5.03 0.23 -23.11
N TYR A 58 5.01 -0.56 -22.04
CA TYR A 58 6.04 -0.60 -21.00
C TYR A 58 6.32 -2.05 -20.56
N PRO A 59 6.95 -2.87 -21.42
CA PRO A 59 7.14 -4.30 -21.17
C PRO A 59 7.92 -4.60 -19.88
N ASP A 60 8.96 -3.83 -19.57
CA ASP A 60 9.77 -4.00 -18.36
C ASP A 60 8.95 -3.71 -17.09
N PHE A 61 8.12 -2.66 -17.14
CA PHE A 61 7.18 -2.34 -16.06
C PHE A 61 6.19 -3.48 -15.87
N TYR A 62 5.63 -3.99 -16.97
CA TYR A 62 4.67 -5.08 -16.93
C TYR A 62 5.28 -6.36 -16.34
N ASP A 63 6.49 -6.77 -16.74
CA ASP A 63 7.11 -8.00 -16.26
C ASP A 63 7.39 -7.98 -14.74
N VAL A 64 7.88 -6.84 -14.22
CA VAL A 64 8.16 -6.67 -12.79
C VAL A 64 6.85 -6.61 -11.99
N TYR A 65 5.94 -5.71 -12.38
CA TYR A 65 4.78 -5.37 -11.55
C TYR A 65 3.58 -6.30 -11.76
N SER A 66 3.63 -7.23 -12.72
CA SER A 66 2.72 -8.37 -12.77
C SER A 66 3.05 -9.44 -11.71
N LYS A 67 4.28 -9.43 -11.18
CA LYS A 67 4.75 -10.38 -10.15
C LYS A 67 4.72 -9.77 -8.76
N ILE A 68 5.04 -8.49 -8.65
CA ILE A 68 5.12 -7.75 -7.40
C ILE A 68 4.20 -6.53 -7.49
N PRO A 69 3.12 -6.45 -6.70
CA PRO A 69 2.19 -5.34 -6.81
C PRO A 69 2.85 -4.04 -6.38
N LEU A 70 2.72 -3.01 -7.22
CA LEU A 70 3.24 -1.67 -6.92
C LEU A 70 2.38 -0.93 -5.89
N PHE A 71 1.08 -1.26 -5.82
CA PHE A 71 0.11 -0.59 -4.97
C PHE A 71 -0.76 -1.58 -4.21
N ILE A 72 -1.25 -1.15 -3.05
CA ILE A 72 -2.31 -1.82 -2.29
C ILE A 72 -3.40 -0.80 -2.05
N ILE A 73 -4.64 -1.15 -2.38
CA ILE A 73 -5.83 -0.31 -2.18
C ILE A 73 -6.70 -0.97 -1.11
N PHE A 74 -6.91 -0.28 0.00
CA PHE A 74 -7.83 -0.70 1.05
C PHE A 74 -9.18 0.01 0.92
N LYS A 75 -10.28 -0.75 0.90
CA LYS A 75 -11.63 -0.22 1.03
C LYS A 75 -12.08 -0.37 2.47
N LEU A 76 -12.24 0.74 3.18
CA LEU A 76 -12.57 0.76 4.60
C LEU A 76 -14.02 1.20 4.82
N LYS A 77 -14.69 0.62 5.81
CA LYS A 77 -15.98 1.08 6.34
C LYS A 77 -15.82 1.44 7.81
N LYS A 78 -16.23 2.64 8.18
CA LYS A 78 -16.25 3.06 9.59
C LYS A 78 -17.37 2.33 10.33
N ILE A 79 -17.05 1.79 11.50
CA ILE A 79 -18.04 1.31 12.45
C ILE A 79 -18.35 2.49 13.37
N ASP A 80 -19.58 2.99 13.30
CA ASP A 80 -20.10 3.88 14.34
C ASP A 80 -20.45 3.01 15.56
N ILE A 81 -19.69 3.15 16.65
CA ILE A 81 -19.91 2.37 17.88
C ILE A 81 -21.07 2.96 18.72
N ASN A 82 -21.77 3.99 18.23
CA ASN A 82 -22.93 4.56 18.89
C ASN A 82 -24.21 4.32 18.06
N LYS A 83 -24.84 3.17 18.29
CA LYS A 83 -26.28 2.95 18.08
C LYS A 83 -26.83 2.09 19.22
#